data_AF-A0AAD2VM37-F1
#
_entry.id   AF-A0AAD2VM37-F1
#
_cell.length_a   1.000
_cell.length_b   1.000
_cell.length_c   1.000
_cell.angle_alpha   90.00
_cell.angle_beta   90.00
_cell.angle_gamma   90.00
#
_symmetry.space_group_name_H-M   'P 1'
#
loop_
_entity.id
_entity.type
_entity.pdbx_description
1 polymer ?
#
loop_
_entity_poly.entity_id
_entity_poly.type
_entity_poly.pdbx_seq_one_letter_code
_entity_poly.pdbx_strand_id
1 'polypeptide(L)'
;MAIKGLAQAMKNLDAIDRRAVPRASATTLNRVAGAIIAKTASSVARELAVPRRLIRARIRLSPARPDKVYAKVYINTGNLPAIKLGEARVRLSRRKRRKKGQRAALKGGGSVLIVGKRRIPDAFITRLANGRWHVMQRMPWASSSTGADSKGRPKRHRLPIEVVKITTAGPLAETFERERDRMYREKLPAQMMKAMTHQLRLVLKRK
;
A
#
# COMPACT_ATOMS: atom_id res chain seq x y z
N MET A 1 -6.05 11.00 -64.07
CA MET A 1 -5.07 11.78 -63.27
C MET A 1 -4.75 11.02 -61.99
N ALA A 2 -3.50 10.58 -61.79
CA ALA A 2 -3.09 9.96 -60.54
C ALA A 2 -2.91 11.06 -59.47
N ILE A 3 -3.69 10.98 -58.38
CA ILE A 3 -3.57 11.95 -57.28
C ILE A 3 -2.18 11.77 -56.64
N LYS A 4 -1.30 12.74 -56.89
CA LYS A 4 0.07 12.74 -56.36
C LYS A 4 0.01 12.70 -54.83
N GLY A 5 0.66 11.71 -54.23
CA GLY A 5 0.72 11.55 -52.78
C GLY A 5 -0.37 10.69 -52.13
N LEU A 6 -1.35 10.18 -52.90
CA LEU A 6 -2.40 9.30 -52.35
C LEU A 6 -1.82 8.02 -51.74
N ALA A 7 -0.84 7.39 -52.41
CA ALA A 7 -0.14 6.23 -51.89
C ALA A 7 0.62 6.52 -50.58
N GLN A 8 1.16 7.73 -50.42
CA GLN A 8 1.85 8.15 -49.18
C GLN A 8 0.84 8.39 -48.06
N ALA A 9 -0.31 9.01 -48.38
CA ALA A 9 -1.39 9.20 -47.42
C ALA A 9 -1.93 7.85 -46.91
N MET A 10 -2.11 6.86 -47.79
CA MET A 10 -2.51 5.49 -47.41
C MET A 10 -1.48 4.82 -46.50
N LYS A 11 -0.18 4.91 -46.83
CA LYS A 11 0.91 4.39 -45.98
C LYS A 11 0.93 5.04 -44.59
N ASN A 12 0.67 6.35 -44.53
CA ASN A 12 0.60 7.08 -43.26
C ASN A 12 -0.60 6.65 -42.42
N LEU A 13 -1.77 6.45 -43.04
CA LEU A 13 -2.96 5.94 -42.36
C LEU A 13 -2.74 4.53 -41.80
N ASP A 14 -2.18 3.62 -42.59
CA ASP A 14 -1.84 2.25 -42.15
C ASP A 14 -0.82 2.27 -40.99
N ALA A 15 0.18 3.16 -41.06
CA ALA A 15 1.15 3.35 -39.98
C ALA A 15 0.51 3.94 -38.71
N ILE A 16 -0.50 4.79 -38.83
CA ILE A 16 -1.23 5.35 -37.70
C ILE A 16 -2.00 4.24 -36.99
N ASP A 17 -2.80 3.49 -37.74
CA ASP A 17 -3.66 2.44 -37.20
C ASP A 17 -2.84 1.30 -36.56
N ARG A 18 -1.88 0.75 -37.31
CA ARG A 18 -1.13 -0.43 -36.85
C ARG A 18 -0.06 -0.13 -35.80
N ARG A 19 0.45 1.10 -35.73
CA ARG A 19 1.62 1.43 -34.88
C ARG A 19 1.39 2.63 -33.97
N ALA A 20 0.93 3.76 -34.51
CA ALA A 20 0.81 4.98 -33.73
C ALA A 20 -0.23 4.86 -32.62
N VAL A 21 -1.43 4.35 -32.94
CA VAL A 21 -2.54 4.21 -31.99
C VAL A 21 -2.18 3.23 -30.86
N PRO A 22 -1.73 1.99 -31.12
CA PRO A 22 -1.38 1.06 -30.03
C PRO A 22 -0.22 1.57 -29.15
N ARG A 23 0.78 2.23 -29.75
CA ARG A 23 1.90 2.83 -28.99
C ARG A 23 1.45 4.00 -28.12
N ALA A 24 0.57 4.86 -28.64
CA ALA A 24 -0.01 5.95 -27.87
C ALA A 24 -0.85 5.41 -26.71
N SER A 25 -1.73 4.44 -26.97
CA SER A 25 -2.57 3.80 -25.96
C SER A 25 -1.73 3.15 -24.85
N ALA A 26 -0.71 2.35 -25.21
CA ALA A 26 0.17 1.72 -24.23
C ALA A 26 0.92 2.76 -23.38
N THR A 27 1.42 3.83 -24.00
CA THR A 27 2.11 4.92 -23.29
C THR A 27 1.17 5.62 -22.30
N THR A 28 -0.06 5.90 -22.74
CA THR A 28 -1.10 6.55 -21.95
C THR A 28 -1.48 5.70 -20.74
N LEU A 29 -1.77 4.41 -20.95
CA LEU A 29 -2.11 3.47 -19.89
C LEU A 29 -0.99 3.35 -18.86
N ASN A 30 0.27 3.29 -19.29
CA ASN A 30 1.41 3.24 -18.38
C ASN A 30 1.55 4.51 -17.52
N ARG A 31 1.32 5.68 -18.12
CA ARG A 31 1.34 6.97 -17.39
C ARG A 31 0.21 7.07 -16.38
N VAL A 32 -1.01 6.70 -16.78
CA VAL A 32 -2.19 6.72 -15.90
C VAL A 32 -2.05 5.70 -14.77
N ALA A 33 -1.64 4.46 -15.08
CA ALA A 33 -1.39 3.45 -14.07
C ALA A 33 -0.30 3.88 -13.07
N GLY A 34 0.80 4.48 -13.56
CA GLY A 34 1.84 5.04 -12.69
C GLY A 34 1.31 6.14 -11.76
N ALA A 35 0.44 7.02 -12.28
CA ALA A 35 -0.19 8.07 -11.50
C ALA A 35 -1.17 7.53 -10.44
N ILE A 36 -1.99 6.53 -10.79
CA ILE A 36 -2.89 5.83 -9.86
C ILE A 36 -2.06 5.25 -8.72
N ILE A 37 -1.05 4.43 -9.03
CA ILE A 37 -0.19 3.79 -8.03
C ILE A 37 0.47 4.82 -7.10
N ALA A 38 0.97 5.92 -7.67
CA ALA A 38 1.61 6.98 -6.89
C ALA A 38 0.63 7.67 -5.94
N LYS A 39 -0.60 7.91 -6.38
CA LYS A 39 -1.64 8.57 -5.59
C LYS A 39 -2.21 7.64 -4.53
N THR A 40 -2.60 6.42 -4.88
CA THR A 40 -3.04 5.37 -3.95
C THR A 40 -2.01 5.16 -2.83
N ALA A 41 -0.73 4.96 -3.18
CA ALA A 41 0.31 4.73 -2.19
C ALA A 41 0.50 5.94 -1.25
N SER A 42 0.26 7.15 -1.72
CA SER A 42 0.37 8.37 -0.90
C SER A 42 -0.85 8.56 0.02
N SER A 43 -2.06 8.30 -0.49
CA SER A 43 -3.30 8.39 0.28
C SER A 43 -3.32 7.37 1.42
N VAL A 44 -3.05 6.09 1.13
CA VAL A 44 -3.01 5.02 2.14
C VAL A 44 -1.90 5.24 3.17
N ALA A 45 -0.73 5.70 2.73
CA ALA A 45 0.38 5.99 3.64
C ALA A 45 0.01 7.06 4.68
N ARG A 46 -0.77 8.07 4.28
CA ARG A 46 -1.27 9.10 5.20
C ARG A 46 -2.33 8.56 6.13
N GLU A 47 -3.31 7.85 5.59
CA GLU A 47 -4.41 7.26 6.35
C GLU A 47 -3.92 6.29 7.45
N LEU A 48 -2.99 5.40 7.10
CA LEU A 48 -2.45 4.41 8.04
C LEU A 48 -1.23 4.92 8.83
N ALA A 49 -0.78 6.15 8.59
CA ALA A 49 0.46 6.71 9.13
C ALA A 49 1.70 5.82 8.93
N VAL A 50 1.80 5.18 7.75
CA VAL A 50 2.88 4.26 7.36
C VAL A 50 3.80 4.93 6.33
N PRO A 51 5.12 4.64 6.31
CA PRO A 51 5.99 5.11 5.24
C PRO A 51 5.49 4.72 3.82
N ARG A 52 5.39 5.71 2.93
CA ARG A 52 4.95 5.54 1.52
C ARG A 52 5.72 4.44 0.79
N ARG A 53 7.03 4.31 1.06
CA ARG A 53 7.90 3.27 0.45
C ARG A 53 7.36 1.86 0.68
N LEU A 54 6.87 1.57 1.89
CA LEU A 54 6.34 0.25 2.25
C LEU A 54 5.04 -0.06 1.51
N ILE A 55 4.19 0.95 1.33
CA ILE A 55 2.95 0.79 0.57
C ILE A 55 3.25 0.63 -0.92
N ARG A 56 4.15 1.45 -1.48
CA ARG A 56 4.55 1.36 -2.89
C ARG A 56 5.16 -0.01 -3.25
N ALA A 57 5.94 -0.60 -2.34
CA ALA A 57 6.55 -1.91 -2.53
C ALA A 57 5.53 -3.07 -2.61
N ARG A 58 4.30 -2.84 -2.16
CA ARG A 58 3.21 -3.81 -2.25
C ARG A 58 2.49 -3.81 -3.59
N ILE A 59 2.71 -2.77 -4.41
CA ILE A 59 2.03 -2.58 -5.68
C ILE A 59 3.02 -2.81 -6.81
N ARG A 60 2.76 -3.83 -7.65
CA ARG A 60 3.56 -4.13 -8.85
C ARG A 60 2.77 -3.77 -10.10
N LEU A 61 3.43 -3.11 -11.04
CA LEU A 61 2.86 -2.75 -12.33
C LEU A 61 3.44 -3.67 -13.40
N SER A 62 2.57 -4.40 -14.10
CA SER A 62 2.90 -5.00 -15.39
C SER A 62 2.49 -4.00 -16.47
N PRO A 63 3.45 -3.37 -17.17
CA PRO A 63 3.17 -2.30 -18.11
C PRO A 63 2.42 -2.80 -19.35
N ALA A 64 1.60 -1.92 -19.91
CA ALA A 64 1.01 -2.08 -21.23
C ALA A 64 2.09 -2.01 -22.31
N ARG A 65 1.88 -2.77 -23.39
CA ARG A 65 2.75 -2.81 -24.58
C ARG A 65 1.91 -2.56 -25.84
N PRO A 66 2.50 -2.20 -26.98
CA PRO A 66 1.74 -1.98 -28.22
C PRO A 66 0.97 -3.23 -28.68
N ASP A 67 1.49 -4.42 -28.41
CA ASP A 67 0.84 -5.72 -28.66
C ASP A 67 -0.24 -6.07 -27.61
N LYS A 68 -0.15 -5.50 -26.40
CA LYS A 68 -1.04 -5.77 -25.26
C LYS A 68 -1.45 -4.45 -24.61
N VAL A 69 -2.55 -3.89 -25.11
CA VAL A 69 -3.05 -2.55 -24.76
C VAL A 69 -3.82 -2.56 -23.42
N TYR A 70 -3.27 -3.22 -22.41
CA TYR A 70 -3.77 -3.18 -21.03
C TYR A 70 -2.59 -3.23 -20.06
N ALA A 71 -2.73 -2.55 -18.92
CA ALA A 71 -1.77 -2.61 -17.82
C ALA A 71 -2.40 -3.42 -16.67
N LYS A 72 -1.62 -4.34 -16.07
CA LYS A 72 -2.06 -5.09 -14.88
C LYS A 72 -1.39 -4.53 -13.64
N VAL A 73 -2.16 -4.34 -12.58
CA VAL A 73 -1.65 -3.91 -11.27
C VAL A 73 -1.89 -5.04 -10.27
N TYR A 74 -0.81 -5.54 -9.68
CA TYR A 74 -0.85 -6.55 -8.63
C TYR A 74 -0.64 -5.88 -7.28
N ILE A 75 -1.55 -6.10 -6.33
CA ILE A 75 -1.51 -5.47 -5.01
C ILE A 75 -1.42 -6.57 -3.96
N ASN A 76 -0.36 -6.54 -3.14
CA ASN A 76 -0.26 -7.38 -1.96
C ASN A 76 -1.04 -6.76 -0.79
N THR A 77 -2.25 -7.27 -0.57
CA THR A 77 -3.22 -6.83 0.45
C THR A 77 -2.89 -7.31 1.86
N GLY A 78 -2.01 -8.30 2.03
CA GLY A 78 -1.69 -8.89 3.33
C GLY A 78 -1.16 -7.87 4.34
N ASN A 79 -1.47 -8.06 5.63
CA ASN A 79 -1.18 -7.07 6.66
C ASN A 79 0.32 -6.69 6.77
N LEU A 80 0.60 -5.48 7.22
CA LEU A 80 1.95 -4.99 7.45
C LEU A 80 2.37 -5.22 8.91
N PRO A 81 3.40 -6.04 9.19
CA PRO A 81 3.86 -6.21 10.57
C PRO A 81 4.52 -4.91 11.07
N ALA A 82 4.26 -4.55 12.32
CA ALA A 82 4.70 -3.28 12.91
C ALA A 82 6.23 -3.12 12.92
N ILE A 83 6.98 -4.22 13.01
CA ILE A 83 8.45 -4.22 12.93
C ILE A 83 8.99 -3.57 11.65
N LYS A 84 8.22 -3.58 10.55
CA LYS A 84 8.63 -2.96 9.28
C LYS A 84 8.47 -1.44 9.26
N LEU A 85 7.83 -0.83 10.27
CA LEU A 85 7.57 0.62 10.29
C LEU A 85 8.82 1.46 10.53
N GLY A 86 9.85 0.88 11.11
CA GLY A 86 11.13 1.54 11.38
C GLY A 86 11.76 1.04 12.67
N GLU A 87 12.72 1.80 13.18
CA GLU A 87 13.39 1.50 14.44
C GLU A 87 12.41 1.47 15.61
N ALA A 88 12.65 0.52 16.49
CA ALA A 88 11.85 0.31 17.68
C ALA A 88 12.62 0.82 18.90
N ARG A 89 11.96 1.67 19.69
CA ARG A 89 12.51 2.25 20.93
C ARG A 89 11.50 2.13 22.05
N VAL A 90 11.99 1.82 23.25
CA VAL A 90 11.14 1.73 24.44
C VAL A 90 11.15 3.09 25.14
N ARG A 91 9.97 3.67 25.37
CA ARG A 91 9.82 4.89 26.16
C ARG A 91 9.28 4.55 27.55
N LEU A 92 10.09 4.78 28.57
CA LEU A 92 9.67 4.64 29.96
C LEU A 92 8.76 5.80 30.37
N SER A 93 7.71 5.50 31.15
CA SER A 93 6.89 6.52 31.79
C SER A 93 7.70 7.25 32.85
N ARG A 94 7.70 8.60 32.82
CA ARG A 94 8.38 9.44 33.83
C ARG A 94 7.49 9.76 35.04
N ARG A 95 6.24 9.27 35.09
CA ARG A 95 5.32 9.52 36.21
C ARG A 95 5.93 8.91 37.49
N LYS A 96 6.10 9.72 38.53
CA LYS A 96 6.76 9.38 39.82
C LYS A 96 6.47 7.93 40.24
N ARG A 97 7.53 7.14 40.44
CA ARG A 97 7.46 5.81 41.07
C ARG A 97 6.58 5.93 42.32
N ARG A 98 5.37 5.35 42.28
CA ARG A 98 4.52 5.24 43.48
C ARG A 98 5.27 4.41 44.53
N LYS A 99 5.01 4.70 45.81
CA LYS A 99 5.60 4.01 46.97
C LYS A 99 5.59 2.48 46.77
N LYS A 100 6.71 1.84 47.12
CA LYS A 100 6.89 0.37 47.14
C LYS A 100 5.68 -0.28 47.81
N GLY A 101 4.93 -1.12 47.10
CA GLY A 101 3.74 -1.82 47.61
C GLY A 101 2.40 -1.46 46.96
N GLN A 102 2.29 -0.34 46.22
CA GLN A 102 1.07 -0.04 45.48
C GLN A 102 1.00 -0.86 44.18
N ARG A 103 0.18 -1.93 44.17
CA ARG A 103 -0.22 -2.62 42.93
C ARG A 103 -1.17 -1.69 42.17
N ALA A 104 -0.75 -1.21 41.01
CA ALA A 104 -1.55 -0.32 40.20
C ALA A 104 -2.82 -1.05 39.71
N ALA A 105 -3.99 -0.53 40.06
CA ALA A 105 -5.28 -1.03 39.55
C ALA A 105 -5.39 -0.90 38.03
N LEU A 106 -4.72 0.10 37.44
CA LEU A 106 -4.31 0.07 36.03
C LEU A 106 -2.93 -0.57 35.94
N LYS A 107 -2.82 -1.79 35.41
CA LYS A 107 -1.56 -2.43 35.01
C LYS A 107 -0.83 -1.56 33.97
N GLY A 108 -0.09 -0.53 34.39
CA GLY A 108 0.33 0.50 33.43
C GLY A 108 1.21 1.60 34.00
N GLY A 109 2.15 1.29 34.91
CA GLY A 109 3.34 2.13 35.13
C GLY A 109 4.32 2.09 33.94
N GLY A 110 3.78 1.91 32.73
CA GLY A 110 4.29 1.01 31.70
C GLY A 110 5.17 1.69 30.66
N SER A 111 6.28 1.04 30.36
CA SER A 111 7.06 1.27 29.15
C SER A 111 6.17 1.10 27.91
N VAL A 112 6.21 2.06 26.99
CA VAL A 112 5.51 1.97 25.70
C VAL A 112 6.54 1.73 24.60
N LEU A 113 6.30 0.72 23.77
CA LEU A 113 7.14 0.49 22.60
C LEU A 113 6.71 1.46 21.50
N ILE A 114 7.66 2.20 20.95
CA ILE A 114 7.45 3.11 19.83
C ILE A 114 8.18 2.52 18.64
N VAL A 115 7.46 2.27 17.54
CA VAL A 115 8.03 1.73 16.31
C VAL A 115 7.71 2.69 15.18
N GLY A 116 8.76 3.33 14.65
CA GLY A 116 8.60 4.49 13.77
C GLY A 116 7.77 5.59 14.45
N LYS A 117 6.64 5.99 13.83
CA LYS A 117 5.73 7.02 14.35
C LYS A 117 4.65 6.47 15.30
N ARG A 118 4.52 5.14 15.44
CA ARG A 118 3.40 4.53 16.17
C ARG A 118 3.80 4.16 17.59
N ARG A 119 2.93 4.47 18.54
CA ARG A 119 3.04 4.04 19.94
C ARG A 119 2.19 2.80 20.14
N ILE A 120 2.78 1.77 20.73
CA ILE A 120 2.15 0.45 20.90
C ILE A 120 2.28 0.07 22.38
N PRO A 121 1.20 0.21 23.17
CA PRO A 121 1.21 -0.19 24.58
C PRO A 121 1.28 -1.72 24.71
N ASP A 122 1.81 -2.20 25.83
CA ASP A 122 1.92 -3.64 26.15
C ASP A 122 2.62 -4.48 25.07
N ALA A 123 3.47 -3.82 24.28
CA ALA A 123 4.23 -4.43 23.21
C ALA A 123 5.71 -4.56 23.57
N PHE A 124 6.33 -5.60 23.03
CA PHE A 124 7.73 -5.93 23.21
C PHE A 124 8.28 -6.59 21.95
N ILE A 125 9.61 -6.64 21.83
CA ILE A 125 10.30 -7.25 20.70
C ILE A 125 10.78 -8.64 21.13
N THR A 126 10.48 -9.65 20.33
CA THR A 126 10.98 -11.00 20.57
C THR A 126 11.33 -11.70 19.26
N ARG A 127 12.22 -12.68 19.35
CA ARG A 127 12.57 -13.56 18.25
C ARG A 127 11.60 -14.74 18.25
N LEU A 128 10.95 -14.99 17.11
CA LEU A 128 10.07 -16.14 16.93
C LEU A 128 10.89 -17.42 16.70
N ALA A 129 10.23 -18.57 16.79
CA ALA A 129 10.83 -19.88 16.50
C ALA A 129 11.45 -19.96 15.08
N ASN A 130 10.93 -19.19 14.13
CA ASN A 130 11.48 -19.05 12.78
C ASN A 130 12.76 -18.16 12.71
N GLY A 131 13.26 -17.70 13.85
CA GLY A 131 14.45 -16.85 13.95
C GLY A 131 14.25 -15.38 13.60
N ARG A 132 13.03 -14.94 13.22
CA ARG A 132 12.75 -13.54 12.85
C ARG A 132 12.34 -12.72 14.06
N TRP A 133 12.82 -11.47 14.12
CA TRP A 133 12.38 -10.49 15.10
C TRP A 133 10.99 -9.94 14.77
N HIS A 134 10.11 -9.93 15.76
CA HIS A 134 8.78 -9.37 15.63
C HIS A 134 8.42 -8.52 16.83
N VAL A 135 7.57 -7.53 16.57
CA VAL A 135 6.87 -6.78 17.61
C VAL A 135 5.65 -7.59 18.00
N MET A 136 5.62 -8.00 19.26
CA MET A 136 4.54 -8.73 19.88
C MET A 136 3.77 -7.79 20.81
N GLN A 137 2.47 -8.03 20.96
CA GLN A 137 1.64 -7.33 21.94
C GLN A 137 0.84 -8.34 22.72
N ARG A 138 0.77 -8.12 24.03
CA ARG A 138 -0.11 -8.89 24.91
C ARG A 138 -1.54 -8.40 24.72
N MET A 139 -2.44 -9.30 24.39
CA MET A 139 -3.84 -8.95 24.19
C MET A 139 -4.48 -8.55 25.52
N PRO A 140 -5.39 -7.55 25.54
CA PRO A 140 -6.06 -7.12 26.76
C PRO A 140 -7.07 -8.16 27.28
N TRP A 141 -7.52 -9.05 26.39
CA TRP A 141 -8.56 -10.04 26.64
C TRP A 141 -8.21 -11.38 26.01
N ALA A 142 -8.73 -12.48 26.58
CA ALA A 142 -8.68 -13.81 26.00
C ALA A 142 -10.08 -14.43 26.07
N SER A 143 -10.55 -15.13 25.04
CA SER A 143 -11.81 -15.89 25.14
C SER A 143 -11.79 -16.91 26.29
N SER A 144 -10.60 -17.45 26.59
CA SER A 144 -10.37 -18.35 27.71
C SER A 144 -10.43 -17.67 29.08
N SER A 145 -10.43 -16.33 29.18
CA SER A 145 -10.46 -15.65 30.49
C SER A 145 -11.84 -15.57 31.14
N THR A 146 -12.86 -16.15 30.52
CA THR A 146 -14.22 -16.24 31.07
C THR A 146 -14.37 -17.54 31.87
N GLY A 147 -14.79 -17.43 33.14
CA GLY A 147 -15.08 -18.57 34.01
C GLY A 147 -14.44 -18.47 35.40
N ALA A 148 -14.88 -19.35 36.31
CA ALA A 148 -14.29 -19.51 37.63
C ALA A 148 -13.32 -20.70 37.67
N ASP A 149 -12.29 -20.62 38.50
CA ASP A 149 -11.50 -21.80 38.87
C ASP A 149 -12.32 -22.75 39.76
N SER A 150 -11.80 -23.94 40.05
CA SER A 150 -12.41 -24.92 40.96
C SER A 150 -12.75 -24.37 42.36
N LYS A 151 -12.28 -23.16 42.70
CA LYS A 151 -12.49 -22.48 43.99
C LYS A 151 -13.37 -21.24 43.85
N GLY A 152 -14.11 -21.07 42.75
CA GLY A 152 -15.04 -19.96 42.53
C GLY A 152 -14.37 -18.60 42.22
N ARG A 153 -13.05 -18.56 42.02
CA ARG A 153 -12.31 -17.31 41.74
C ARG A 153 -12.24 -17.06 40.23
N PRO A 154 -12.16 -15.80 39.77
CA PRO A 154 -11.97 -15.50 38.35
C PRO A 154 -10.72 -16.20 37.81
N LYS A 155 -10.90 -17.02 36.78
CA LYS A 155 -9.85 -17.88 36.24
C LYS A 155 -8.74 -17.02 35.61
N ARG A 156 -7.56 -17.01 36.24
CA ARG A 156 -6.42 -16.17 35.80
C ARG A 156 -5.65 -16.85 34.68
N HIS A 157 -6.10 -16.62 33.45
CA HIS A 157 -5.42 -17.14 32.27
C HIS A 157 -4.25 -16.26 31.83
N ARG A 158 -3.24 -16.90 31.22
CA ARG A 158 -2.19 -16.18 30.47
C ARG A 158 -2.85 -15.56 29.24
N LEU A 159 -2.75 -14.24 29.12
CA LEU A 159 -3.27 -13.52 27.95
C LEU A 159 -2.44 -13.88 26.70
N PRO A 160 -3.09 -14.13 25.55
CA PRO A 160 -2.43 -14.37 24.28
C PRO A 160 -1.46 -13.25 23.90
N ILE A 161 -0.44 -13.65 23.15
CA ILE A 161 0.56 -12.74 22.60
C ILE A 161 0.46 -12.86 21.09
N GLU A 162 0.26 -11.74 20.41
CA GLU A 162 0.11 -11.70 18.97
C GLU A 162 1.11 -10.75 18.32
N VAL A 163 1.46 -11.04 17.06
CA VAL A 163 2.26 -10.14 16.25
C VAL A 163 1.43 -8.91 15.93
N VAL A 164 1.97 -7.73 16.23
CA VAL A 164 1.30 -6.48 15.92
C VAL A 164 1.32 -6.26 14.41
N LYS A 165 0.12 -6.22 13.82
CA LYS A 165 -0.11 -6.06 12.39
C LYS A 165 -0.93 -4.81 12.15
N ILE A 166 -0.66 -4.14 11.03
CA ILE A 166 -1.49 -3.06 10.48
C ILE A 166 -2.29 -3.65 9.34
N THR A 167 -3.61 -3.49 9.42
CA THR A 167 -4.53 -3.88 8.35
C THR A 167 -4.34 -2.94 7.16
N THR A 168 -3.89 -3.50 6.05
CA THR A 168 -3.64 -2.74 4.81
C THR A 168 -4.60 -3.13 3.69
N ALA A 169 -5.29 -4.27 3.81
CA ALA A 169 -6.09 -4.85 2.73
C ALA A 169 -7.22 -3.93 2.26
N GLY A 170 -8.17 -3.62 3.14
CA GLY A 170 -9.32 -2.74 2.85
C GLY A 170 -8.88 -1.37 2.33
N PRO A 171 -8.08 -0.61 3.10
CA PRO A 171 -7.63 0.72 2.67
C PRO A 171 -6.93 0.71 1.32
N LEU A 172 -6.11 -0.30 1.00
CA LEU A 172 -5.45 -0.39 -0.30
C LEU A 172 -6.41 -0.66 -1.45
N ALA A 173 -7.36 -1.58 -1.27
CA ALA A 173 -8.30 -1.96 -2.34
C ALA A 173 -9.25 -0.79 -2.64
N GLU A 174 -9.91 -0.26 -1.61
CA GLU A 174 -10.90 0.82 -1.74
C GLU A 174 -10.28 2.09 -2.33
N THR A 175 -9.10 2.49 -1.83
CA THR A 175 -8.42 3.69 -2.35
C THR A 175 -7.89 3.47 -3.76
N PHE A 176 -7.53 2.25 -4.15
CA PHE A 176 -7.09 1.96 -5.51
C PHE A 176 -8.25 2.08 -6.50
N GLU A 177 -9.40 1.49 -6.19
CA GLU A 177 -10.60 1.57 -7.04
C GLU A 177 -11.08 3.01 -7.21
N ARG A 178 -11.16 3.76 -6.10
CA ARG A 178 -11.52 5.18 -6.12
C ARG A 178 -10.56 6.01 -6.99
N GLU A 179 -9.26 5.84 -6.82
CA GLU A 179 -8.26 6.60 -7.60
C GLU A 179 -8.19 6.13 -9.06
N ARG A 180 -8.46 4.85 -9.34
CA ARG A 180 -8.59 4.33 -10.72
C ARG A 180 -9.69 5.09 -11.44
N ASP A 181 -10.90 5.09 -10.91
CA ASP A 181 -12.06 5.67 -11.59
C ASP A 181 -11.89 7.18 -11.78
N ARG A 182 -11.36 7.85 -10.75
CA ARG A 182 -11.00 9.27 -10.83
C ARG A 182 -9.98 9.55 -11.94
N MET A 183 -8.85 8.83 -11.96
CA MET A 183 -7.77 9.09 -12.92
C MET A 183 -8.17 8.70 -14.35
N TYR A 184 -9.05 7.73 -14.51
CA TYR A 184 -9.61 7.37 -15.82
C TYR A 184 -10.47 8.51 -16.38
N ARG A 185 -11.27 9.17 -15.56
CA ARG A 185 -12.08 10.33 -15.98
C ARG A 185 -11.23 11.57 -16.24
N GLU A 186 -10.33 11.91 -15.31
CA GLU A 186 -9.59 13.18 -15.36
C GLU A 186 -8.37 13.12 -16.28
N LYS A 187 -7.55 12.06 -16.20
CA LYS A 187 -6.20 12.04 -16.80
C LYS A 187 -6.09 11.20 -18.06
N LEU A 188 -6.91 10.17 -18.23
CA LEU A 188 -6.82 9.30 -19.40
C LEU A 188 -7.01 10.07 -20.71
N PRO A 189 -8.03 10.93 -20.89
CA PRO A 189 -8.21 11.66 -22.15
C PRO A 189 -7.05 12.61 -22.43
N ALA A 190 -6.62 13.37 -21.42
CA ALA A 190 -5.52 14.32 -21.54
C ALA A 190 -4.19 13.64 -21.89
N GLN A 191 -3.89 12.51 -21.24
CA GLN A 191 -2.68 11.74 -21.54
C GLN A 191 -2.76 11.08 -22.93
N MET A 192 -3.95 10.62 -23.33
CA MET A 192 -4.19 10.03 -24.66
C MET A 192 -3.94 11.05 -25.76
N MET A 193 -4.53 12.25 -25.65
CA MET A 193 -4.29 13.33 -26.61
C MET A 193 -2.80 13.68 -26.72
N LYS A 194 -2.10 13.79 -25.58
CA LYS A 194 -0.66 14.08 -25.57
C LYS A 194 0.17 12.97 -26.22
N ALA A 195 -0.17 11.70 -26.00
CA ALA A 195 0.53 10.58 -26.60
C ALA A 195 0.24 10.45 -28.09
N MET A 196 -1.02 10.62 -28.50
CA MET A 196 -1.46 10.58 -29.89
C MET A 196 -0.84 11.70 -30.72
N THR A 197 -0.89 12.95 -30.25
CA THR A 197 -0.26 14.09 -30.95
C THR A 197 1.24 13.88 -31.16
N HIS A 198 1.93 13.30 -30.17
CA HIS A 198 3.33 12.94 -30.31
C HIS A 198 3.56 11.86 -31.37
N GLN A 199 2.78 10.77 -31.37
CA GLN A 199 2.91 9.70 -32.37
C GLN A 199 2.55 10.17 -33.79
N LEU A 200 1.50 10.99 -33.94
CA LEU A 200 1.11 11.58 -35.23
C LEU A 200 2.23 12.44 -35.81
N ARG A 201 2.90 13.26 -34.98
CA ARG A 201 4.08 14.03 -35.41
C ARG A 201 5.20 13.14 -35.93
N LEU A 202 5.43 11.97 -35.33
CA LEU A 202 6.46 11.03 -35.77
C LEU A 202 6.11 10.38 -37.12
N VAL A 203 4.85 10.03 -37.34
CA VAL A 203 4.40 9.45 -38.61
C VAL A 203 4.45 10.48 -39.72
N LEU A 204 3.97 11.70 -39.48
CA LEU A 204 3.94 12.77 -40.48
C LEU A 204 5.33 13.33 -40.83
N LYS A 205 6.30 13.25 -39.91
CA LYS A 205 7.69 13.65 -40.18
C LYS A 205 8.50 12.61 -40.96
N ARG A 206 8.03 11.37 -41.06
CA ARG A 206 8.66 10.35 -41.91
C ARG A 206 8.40 10.73 -43.37
N LYS A 207 9.34 11.47 -43.96
CA LYS A 207 9.46 11.66 -45.41
C LYS A 207 9.87 10.36 -46.07
#